data_AF-A0A6I0F015-F1
#
_entry.id   AF-A0A6I0F015-F1
#
_cell.length_a   1.000
_cell.length_b   1.000
_cell.length_c   1.000
_cell.angle_alpha   90.00
_cell.angle_beta   90.00
_cell.angle_gamma   90.00
#
_symmetry.space_group_name_H-M   'P 1'
#
loop_
_entity.id
_entity.type
_entity.pdbx_description
1 polymer ?
#
loop_
_entity_poly.entity_id
_entity_poly.type
_entity_poly.pdbx_seq_one_letter_code
_entity_poly.pdbx_strand_id
1 'polypeptide(L)'
;MKKLINHLSNEKGIILPYLFFMILFLFLILTMVISLGMQSLESVATEKETKQIYYGAEAGLETVYALVRQYAEQDESEKLQGQALLAFLRPKLVPFQLYKESSKPITVTVKLAVVNRVSGNTIVSYLVITSLARSSDGRGEHELEAKLSLTKPPAGWSSLSYMELRSKYDIVF
;
A
#
# COMPACT_ATOMS: atom_id res chain seq x y z
N MET A 1 -53.65 52.17 24.00
CA MET A 1 -53.15 50.83 24.38
C MET A 1 -53.48 49.71 23.39
N LYS A 2 -54.73 49.55 22.89
CA LYS A 2 -55.08 48.46 21.95
C LYS A 2 -54.26 48.44 20.64
N LYS A 3 -53.90 49.60 20.07
CA LYS A 3 -53.05 49.68 18.85
C LYS A 3 -51.61 49.20 19.06
N LEU A 4 -51.05 49.40 20.26
CA LEU A 4 -49.66 49.00 20.58
C LEU A 4 -49.56 47.47 20.77
N ILE A 5 -50.59 46.87 21.38
CA ILE A 5 -50.70 45.41 21.58
C ILE A 5 -50.90 44.69 20.23
N ASN A 6 -51.71 45.25 19.33
CA ASN A 6 -51.88 44.69 17.98
C ASN A 6 -50.60 44.82 17.13
N HIS A 7 -49.81 45.89 17.30
CA HIS A 7 -48.55 46.04 16.56
C HIS A 7 -47.49 45.05 17.03
N LEU A 8 -47.33 44.85 18.35
CA LEU A 8 -46.45 43.85 18.95
C LEU A 8 -46.89 42.40 18.66
N SER A 9 -48.19 42.16 18.51
CA SER A 9 -48.72 40.85 18.11
C SER A 9 -48.46 40.54 16.63
N ASN A 10 -48.44 41.56 15.77
CA ASN A 10 -48.17 41.40 14.33
C ASN A 10 -46.68 41.15 14.07
N GLU A 11 -45.78 41.75 14.85
CA GLU A 11 -44.33 41.51 14.74
C GLU A 11 -43.92 40.13 15.26
N LYS A 12 -44.54 39.63 16.34
CA LYS A 12 -44.27 38.27 16.86
C LYS A 12 -44.66 37.16 15.88
N GLY A 13 -45.70 37.37 15.07
CA GLY A 13 -46.11 36.43 14.02
C GLY A 13 -45.10 36.30 12.88
N ILE A 14 -44.26 37.32 12.68
CA ILE A 14 -43.21 37.35 11.64
C ILE A 14 -41.88 36.86 12.22
N ILE A 15 -41.53 37.22 13.46
CA ILE A 15 -40.23 36.84 14.06
C ILE A 15 -40.09 35.33 14.25
N LEU A 16 -41.16 34.63 14.63
CA LEU A 16 -41.13 33.19 14.90
C LEU A 16 -40.78 32.33 13.66
N PRO A 17 -41.38 32.54 12.46
CA PRO A 17 -40.96 31.82 11.26
C PRO A 17 -39.53 32.17 10.84
N TYR A 18 -39.09 33.43 10.96
CA TYR A 18 -37.69 33.80 10.67
C TYR A 18 -36.69 33.08 11.59
N LEU A 19 -36.99 33.00 12.90
CA LEU A 19 -36.15 32.28 13.85
C LEU A 19 -36.12 30.77 13.52
N PHE A 20 -37.26 30.20 13.16
CA PHE A 20 -37.35 28.81 12.72
C PHE A 20 -36.53 28.56 11.45
N PHE A 21 -36.63 29.44 10.44
CA PHE A 21 -35.82 29.37 9.23
C PHE A 21 -34.32 29.50 9.53
N MET A 22 -33.92 30.39 10.43
CA MET A 22 -32.51 30.53 10.86
C MET A 22 -31.98 29.26 11.53
N ILE A 23 -32.77 28.66 12.43
CA ILE A 23 -32.39 27.42 13.13
C ILE A 23 -32.30 26.26 12.13
N LEU A 24 -33.29 26.14 11.23
CA LEU A 24 -33.29 25.12 10.18
C LEU A 24 -32.09 25.29 9.24
N PHE A 25 -31.78 26.52 8.84
CA PHE A 25 -30.64 26.82 7.97
C PHE A 25 -29.30 26.51 8.65
N LEU A 26 -29.13 26.87 9.92
CA LEU A 26 -27.96 26.49 10.72
C LEU A 26 -27.83 24.97 10.85
N PHE A 27 -28.94 24.27 11.07
CA PHE A 27 -28.96 22.81 11.15
C PHE A 27 -28.56 22.16 9.80
N LEU A 28 -29.06 22.70 8.68
CA LEU A 28 -28.68 22.24 7.34
C LEU A 28 -27.20 22.48 7.04
N ILE A 29 -26.64 23.64 7.42
CA ILE A 29 -25.20 23.90 7.26
C ILE A 29 -24.39 22.95 8.13
N LEU A 30 -24.78 22.76 9.40
CA LEU A 30 -24.07 21.88 10.32
C LEU A 30 -24.04 20.44 9.82
N THR A 31 -25.18 19.92 9.36
CA THR A 31 -25.27 18.56 8.80
C THR A 31 -24.47 18.42 7.51
N MET A 32 -24.45 19.45 6.65
CA MET A 32 -23.61 19.47 5.45
C MET A 32 -22.12 19.44 5.79
N VAL A 33 -21.66 20.24 6.76
CA VAL A 33 -20.26 20.28 7.21
C VAL A 33 -19.82 18.94 7.81
N ILE A 34 -20.67 18.32 8.65
CA ILE A 34 -20.37 17.00 9.22
C ILE A 34 -20.26 15.95 8.11
N SER A 35 -21.19 15.96 7.15
CA SER A 35 -21.18 15.04 6.01
C SER A 35 -19.91 15.19 5.15
N LEU A 36 -19.54 16.43 4.81
CA LEU A 36 -18.30 16.74 4.07
C LEU A 36 -17.05 16.32 4.86
N GLY A 37 -17.03 16.55 6.17
CA GLY A 37 -15.92 16.17 7.05
C GLY A 37 -15.74 14.66 7.13
N MET A 38 -16.84 13.90 7.26
CA MET A 38 -16.80 12.44 7.26
C MET A 38 -16.28 11.86 5.94
N GLN A 39 -16.78 12.35 4.80
CA GLN A 39 -16.32 11.92 3.48
C GLN A 39 -14.82 12.21 3.28
N SER A 40 -14.35 13.38 3.75
CA SER A 40 -12.93 13.73 3.68
C SER A 40 -12.06 12.82 4.54
N LEU A 41 -12.49 12.49 5.76
CA LEU A 41 -11.76 11.59 6.65
C LEU A 41 -11.64 10.17 6.07
N GLU A 42 -12.73 9.65 5.50
CA GLU A 42 -12.73 8.34 4.82
C GLU A 42 -11.81 8.35 3.58
N SER A 43 -11.86 9.40 2.77
CA SER A 43 -10.97 9.57 1.61
C SER A 43 -9.50 9.63 2.00
N VAL A 44 -9.16 10.34 3.08
CA VAL A 44 -7.76 10.45 3.54
C VAL A 44 -7.27 9.14 4.14
N ALA A 45 -8.11 8.43 4.89
CA ALA A 45 -7.78 7.12 5.45
C ALA A 45 -7.50 6.09 4.34
N THR A 46 -8.34 6.06 3.32
CA THR A 46 -8.18 5.16 2.16
C THR A 46 -6.97 5.51 1.29
N GLU A 47 -6.70 6.79 1.05
CA GLU A 47 -5.50 7.23 0.33
C GLU A 47 -4.22 6.84 1.09
N LYS A 48 -4.22 7.02 2.41
CA LYS A 48 -3.09 6.67 3.27
C LYS A 48 -2.81 5.17 3.28
N GLU A 49 -3.86 4.36 3.41
CA GLU A 49 -3.77 2.89 3.34
C GLU A 49 -3.22 2.45 1.98
N THR A 50 -3.70 3.04 0.88
CA THR A 50 -3.21 2.76 -0.48
C THR A 50 -1.72 3.07 -0.63
N LYS A 51 -1.27 4.25 -0.18
CA LYS A 51 0.14 4.64 -0.22
C LYS A 51 1.03 3.68 0.55
N GLN A 52 0.58 3.16 1.68
CA GLN A 52 1.37 2.22 2.47
C GLN A 52 1.49 0.84 1.84
N ILE A 53 0.42 0.36 1.22
CA ILE A 53 0.47 -0.89 0.45
C ILE A 53 1.46 -0.73 -0.70
N TYR A 54 1.43 0.42 -1.39
CA TYR A 54 2.43 0.75 -2.42
C TYR A 54 3.86 0.71 -1.87
N TYR A 55 4.14 1.45 -0.78
CA TYR A 55 5.48 1.47 -0.18
C TYR A 55 5.93 0.11 0.35
N GLY A 56 5.00 -0.71 0.85
CA GLY A 56 5.30 -2.07 1.27
C GLY A 56 5.76 -2.94 0.11
N ALA A 57 5.08 -2.84 -1.04
CA ALA A 57 5.47 -3.57 -2.24
C ALA A 57 6.83 -3.09 -2.74
N GLU A 58 7.04 -1.78 -2.80
CA GLU A 58 8.28 -1.15 -3.26
C GLU A 58 9.47 -1.56 -2.39
N ALA A 59 9.34 -1.42 -1.07
CA ALA A 59 10.43 -1.75 -0.17
C ALA A 59 10.72 -3.25 -0.10
N GLY A 60 9.70 -4.11 -0.27
CA GLY A 60 9.89 -5.56 -0.44
C GLY A 60 10.68 -5.90 -1.71
N LEU A 61 10.38 -5.19 -2.80
CA LEU A 61 11.07 -5.34 -4.09
C LEU A 61 12.52 -4.89 -3.99
N GLU A 62 12.77 -3.69 -3.47
CA GLU A 62 14.11 -3.12 -3.30
C GLU A 62 14.98 -3.98 -2.37
N THR A 63 14.42 -4.46 -1.26
CA THR A 63 15.15 -5.29 -0.29
C THR A 63 15.58 -6.61 -0.93
N VAL A 64 14.67 -7.33 -1.58
CA VAL A 64 15.03 -8.60 -2.24
C VAL A 64 15.98 -8.35 -3.40
N TYR A 65 15.78 -7.29 -4.18
CA TYR A 65 16.67 -6.92 -5.26
C TYR A 65 18.10 -6.67 -4.77
N ALA A 66 18.27 -5.88 -3.70
CA ALA A 66 19.57 -5.60 -3.10
C ALA A 66 20.24 -6.88 -2.56
N LEU A 67 19.47 -7.74 -1.89
CA LEU A 67 19.98 -9.01 -1.36
C LEU A 67 20.39 -9.99 -2.47
N VAL A 68 19.60 -10.11 -3.54
CA VAL A 68 19.95 -10.95 -4.69
C VAL A 68 21.23 -10.44 -5.35
N ARG A 69 21.36 -9.13 -5.50
CA ARG A 69 22.58 -8.51 -6.05
C ARG A 69 23.79 -8.79 -5.15
N GLN A 70 23.64 -8.61 -3.83
CA GLN A 70 24.69 -8.91 -2.87
C GLN A 70 25.12 -10.39 -2.94
N TYR A 71 24.15 -11.31 -3.05
CA TYR A 71 24.45 -12.74 -3.20
C TYR A 71 25.25 -12.99 -4.50
N ALA A 72 24.84 -12.40 -5.61
CA ALA A 72 25.52 -12.54 -6.89
C ALA A 72 26.93 -11.95 -6.90
N GLU A 73 27.20 -10.92 -6.09
CA GLU A 73 28.54 -10.33 -5.94
C GLU A 73 29.44 -11.12 -4.97
N GLN A 74 28.87 -11.86 -4.02
CA GLN A 74 29.63 -12.68 -3.05
C GLN A 74 30.01 -14.07 -3.57
N ASP A 75 29.20 -14.63 -4.47
CA ASP A 75 29.41 -15.96 -5.03
C ASP A 75 30.29 -15.83 -6.30
N GLU A 76 31.61 -15.90 -6.15
CA GLU A 76 32.55 -16.00 -7.29
C GLU A 76 32.31 -17.28 -8.10
N SER A 77 31.58 -18.26 -7.54
CA SER A 77 31.13 -19.41 -8.29
C SER A 77 29.99 -18.97 -9.21
N GLU A 78 30.19 -19.13 -10.52
CA GLU A 78 29.16 -18.91 -11.54
C GLU A 78 28.01 -19.94 -11.45
N LYS A 79 27.57 -20.33 -10.25
CA LYS A 79 26.57 -21.36 -9.93
C LYS A 79 25.62 -20.89 -8.83
N LEU A 80 24.85 -19.85 -9.12
CA LEU A 80 23.65 -19.51 -8.36
C LEU A 80 22.65 -20.67 -8.38
N GLN A 81 22.61 -21.43 -7.29
CA GLN A 81 21.62 -22.48 -7.07
C GLN A 81 20.41 -21.88 -6.37
N GLY A 82 19.20 -22.18 -6.87
CA GLY A 82 17.97 -21.61 -6.31
C GLY A 82 17.79 -21.84 -4.81
N GLN A 83 18.11 -23.05 -4.31
CA GLN A 83 18.01 -23.37 -2.88
C GLN A 83 18.99 -22.58 -2.02
N ALA A 84 20.21 -22.32 -2.51
CA ALA A 84 21.22 -21.55 -1.81
C ALA A 84 20.81 -20.07 -1.70
N LEU A 85 20.30 -19.50 -2.80
CA LEU A 85 19.73 -18.15 -2.79
C LEU A 85 18.57 -18.05 -1.79
N LEU A 86 17.68 -19.04 -1.73
CA LEU A 86 16.59 -19.07 -0.76
C LEU A 86 17.10 -19.11 0.68
N ALA A 87 18.06 -20.00 0.97
CA ALA A 87 18.66 -20.13 2.30
C ALA A 87 19.36 -18.84 2.74
N PHE A 88 19.91 -18.07 1.79
CA PHE A 88 20.48 -16.75 2.04
C PHE A 88 19.42 -15.68 2.28
N LEU A 89 18.35 -15.65 1.47
CA LEU A 89 17.30 -14.62 1.55
C LEU A 89 16.42 -14.78 2.79
N ARG A 90 16.02 -16.01 3.12
CA ARG A 90 15.06 -16.30 4.19
C ARG A 90 15.42 -15.69 5.56
N PRO A 91 16.65 -15.80 6.09
CA PRO A 91 17.01 -15.16 7.36
C PRO A 91 17.20 -13.64 7.25
N LYS A 92 17.37 -13.09 6.04
CA LYS A 92 17.64 -11.67 5.80
C LYS A 92 16.40 -10.86 5.48
N LEU A 93 15.29 -11.51 5.14
CA LEU A 93 13.98 -10.88 4.95
C LEU A 93 13.28 -10.58 6.28
N VAL A 94 14.06 -10.01 7.20
CA VAL A 94 13.57 -9.48 8.47
C VAL A 94 12.64 -8.29 8.16
N PRO A 95 11.54 -8.13 8.92
CA PRO A 95 10.69 -6.96 8.78
C PRO A 95 11.52 -5.68 8.99
N PHE A 96 11.64 -4.83 7.97
CA PHE A 96 12.07 -3.45 8.17
C PHE A 96 10.81 -2.61 8.48
N GLN A 97 10.96 -1.62 9.36
CA GLN A 97 9.82 -0.80 9.78
C GLN A 97 9.42 0.14 8.64
N LEU A 98 8.25 -0.11 8.05
CA LEU A 98 7.57 0.88 7.20
C LEU A 98 6.98 1.96 8.12
N TYR A 99 7.09 3.22 7.68
CA TYR A 99 6.77 4.44 8.44
C TYR A 99 5.63 4.34 9.46
N LYS A 100 5.82 5.04 10.60
CA LYS A 100 5.12 5.01 11.91
C LYS A 100 3.62 5.33 11.93
N GLU A 101 2.92 5.24 10.81
CA GLU A 101 1.71 6.02 10.55
C GLU A 101 0.44 5.22 10.23
N SER A 102 0.38 3.91 10.50
CA SER A 102 -0.85 3.12 10.34
C SER A 102 -1.10 2.12 11.46
N SER A 103 -2.38 1.81 11.61
CA SER A 103 -2.89 0.91 12.63
C SER A 103 -2.93 -0.56 12.21
N LYS A 104 -2.65 -0.90 10.95
CA LYS A 104 -2.81 -2.25 10.43
C LYS A 104 -1.52 -2.84 9.86
N PRO A 105 -1.17 -4.10 10.20
CA PRO A 105 -0.01 -4.75 9.63
C PRO A 105 -0.23 -5.05 8.14
N ILE A 106 0.86 -4.96 7.37
CA ILE A 106 0.91 -5.27 5.94
C ILE A 106 1.76 -6.53 5.77
N THR A 107 1.27 -7.48 4.98
CA THR A 107 2.04 -8.65 4.58
C THR A 107 2.62 -8.41 3.20
N VAL A 108 3.92 -8.65 3.04
CA VAL A 108 4.58 -8.55 1.75
C VAL A 108 5.13 -9.90 1.34
N THR A 109 4.73 -10.31 0.15
CA THR A 109 5.08 -11.58 -0.46
C THR A 109 5.95 -11.29 -1.66
N VAL A 110 7.18 -11.76 -1.64
CA VAL A 110 8.08 -11.67 -2.78
C VAL A 110 8.17 -13.01 -3.47
N LYS A 111 8.02 -13.00 -4.80
CA LYS A 111 8.15 -14.16 -5.66
C LYS A 111 9.37 -14.00 -6.53
N LEU A 112 10.11 -15.10 -6.70
CA LEU A 112 11.28 -15.19 -7.55
C LEU A 112 11.00 -16.22 -8.64
N ALA A 113 11.18 -15.82 -9.90
CA ALA A 113 11.01 -16.68 -11.06
C ALA A 113 12.11 -16.44 -12.08
N VAL A 114 12.60 -17.49 -12.72
CA VAL A 114 13.54 -17.37 -13.85
C VAL A 114 12.79 -17.47 -15.16
N VAL A 115 12.92 -16.44 -15.98
CA VAL A 115 12.30 -16.37 -17.31
C VAL A 115 13.40 -16.43 -18.36
N ASN A 116 13.37 -17.48 -19.17
CA ASN A 116 14.27 -17.65 -20.30
C ASN A 116 13.60 -17.10 -21.55
N ARG A 117 14.24 -16.12 -22.20
CA ARG A 117 13.82 -15.58 -23.48
C ARG A 117 14.83 -15.95 -24.54
N VAL A 118 14.37 -16.60 -25.60
CA VAL A 118 15.18 -16.84 -26.80
C VAL A 118 15.18 -15.56 -27.64
N SER A 119 16.36 -15.04 -27.95
CA SER A 119 16.55 -13.89 -28.82
C SER A 119 17.59 -14.22 -29.88
N GLY A 120 17.14 -14.68 -31.05
CA GLY A 120 18.02 -15.22 -32.08
C GLY A 120 18.61 -16.58 -31.66
N ASN A 121 19.93 -16.73 -31.78
CA ASN A 121 20.66 -17.95 -31.34
C ASN A 121 21.08 -17.93 -29.86
N THR A 122 20.66 -16.92 -29.10
CA THR A 122 21.09 -16.71 -27.71
C THR A 122 19.91 -16.87 -26.75
N ILE A 123 20.12 -17.61 -25.66
CA ILE A 123 19.18 -17.67 -24.55
C ILE A 123 19.57 -16.58 -23.54
N VAL A 124 18.67 -15.62 -23.34
CA VAL A 124 18.80 -14.60 -22.29
C VAL A 124 17.92 -15.01 -21.13
N SER A 125 18.49 -15.13 -19.94
CA SER A 125 17.75 -15.49 -18.73
C SER A 125 17.59 -14.26 -17.83
N TYR A 126 16.37 -14.01 -17.38
CA TYR A 126 16.04 -12.95 -16.44
C TYR A 126 15.60 -13.56 -15.13
N LEU A 127 16.06 -13.00 -14.01
CA LEU A 127 15.37 -13.20 -12.74
C LEU A 127 14.27 -12.14 -12.64
N VAL A 128 13.04 -12.60 -12.54
CA VAL A 128 11.86 -11.78 -12.26
C VAL A 128 11.61 -11.83 -10.75
N ILE A 129 11.57 -10.66 -10.14
CA ILE A 129 11.26 -10.46 -8.73
C ILE A 129 9.92 -9.74 -8.67
N THR A 130 8.92 -10.36 -8.06
CA THR A 130 7.57 -9.79 -7.93
C THR A 130 7.28 -9.57 -6.46
N SER A 131 6.97 -8.35 -6.04
CA SER A 131 6.63 -8.00 -4.66
C SER A 131 5.16 -7.63 -4.57
N LEU A 132 4.40 -8.39 -3.78
CA LEU A 132 2.99 -8.18 -3.51
C LEU A 132 2.82 -7.74 -2.06
N ALA A 133 2.34 -6.52 -1.84
CA ALA A 133 1.87 -6.06 -0.54
C ALA A 133 0.36 -6.22 -0.43
N ARG A 134 -0.08 -6.71 0.73
CA ARG A 134 -1.49 -6.91 1.05
C ARG A 134 -1.77 -6.43 2.48
N SER A 135 -2.85 -5.70 2.65
CA SER A 135 -3.38 -5.38 4.00
C SER A 135 -3.79 -6.66 4.72
N SER A 136 -3.54 -6.74 6.03
CA SER A 136 -3.92 -7.89 6.86
C SER A 136 -5.43 -8.22 6.86
N ASP A 137 -6.29 -7.25 6.55
CA ASP A 137 -7.74 -7.43 6.43
C ASP A 137 -8.22 -7.79 5.02
N GLY A 138 -7.30 -7.91 4.05
CA GLY A 138 -7.59 -8.30 2.66
C GLY A 138 -8.26 -7.23 1.80
N ARG A 139 -8.39 -5.98 2.28
CA ARG A 139 -9.11 -4.92 1.56
C ARG A 139 -8.27 -4.13 0.54
N GLY A 140 -6.97 -4.41 0.44
CA GLY A 140 -6.09 -3.74 -0.50
C GLY A 140 -4.85 -4.57 -0.83
N GLU A 141 -4.47 -4.55 -2.09
CA GLU A 141 -3.34 -5.28 -2.67
C GLU A 141 -2.60 -4.40 -3.67
N HIS A 142 -1.27 -4.47 -3.67
CA HIS A 142 -0.44 -3.84 -4.69
C HIS A 142 0.71 -4.75 -5.06
N GLU A 143 0.92 -4.94 -6.36
CA GLU A 143 1.95 -5.81 -6.91
C GLU A 143 2.90 -5.00 -7.78
N LEU A 144 4.19 -5.19 -7.55
CA LEU A 144 5.28 -4.60 -8.34
C LEU A 144 6.19 -5.70 -8.86
N GLU A 145 6.75 -5.50 -10.05
CA GLU A 145 7.66 -6.44 -10.70
C GLU A 145 8.97 -5.73 -11.10
N ALA A 146 10.11 -6.35 -10.79
CA ALA A 146 11.42 -5.96 -11.30
C ALA A 146 12.05 -7.13 -12.06
N LYS A 147 12.80 -6.81 -13.11
CA LYS A 147 13.57 -7.78 -13.90
C LYS A 147 15.05 -7.50 -13.75
N LEU A 148 15.81 -8.50 -13.33
CA LEU A 148 17.26 -8.48 -13.29
C LEU A 148 17.80 -9.28 -14.48
N SER A 149 18.51 -8.60 -15.37
CA SER A 149 19.23 -9.25 -16.46
C SER A 149 20.44 -9.97 -15.89
N LEU A 150 20.57 -11.27 -16.16
CA LEU A 150 21.68 -12.08 -15.69
C LEU A 150 22.73 -12.15 -16.81
N THR A 151 23.96 -11.68 -16.54
CA THR A 151 25.05 -11.62 -17.54
C THR A 151 25.61 -12.99 -17.92
N LYS A 152 25.35 -14.02 -17.11
CA LYS A 152 25.50 -15.43 -17.45
C LYS A 152 24.32 -16.16 -16.82
N PRO A 153 23.70 -17.16 -17.48
CA PRO A 153 22.82 -18.09 -16.81
C PRO A 153 23.65 -19.26 -16.27
N PRO A 154 24.07 -19.27 -15.00
CA PRO A 154 24.62 -20.46 -14.38
C PRO A 154 23.76 -21.69 -14.60
N ALA A 155 24.45 -22.81 -14.83
CA ALA A 155 23.89 -24.15 -14.63
C ALA A 155 23.43 -24.27 -13.16
N GLY A 156 22.15 -23.96 -12.90
CA GLY A 156 21.59 -23.91 -11.54
C GLY A 156 20.34 -23.05 -11.39
N TRP A 157 20.12 -22.06 -12.26
CA TRP A 157 18.92 -21.20 -12.21
C TRP A 157 17.65 -21.85 -12.74
N SER A 158 17.77 -22.93 -13.52
CA SER A 158 16.62 -23.69 -14.03
C SER A 158 15.73 -24.26 -12.92
N SER A 159 16.24 -24.34 -11.68
CA SER A 159 15.47 -24.80 -10.50
C SER A 159 14.69 -23.70 -9.78
N LEU A 160 14.79 -22.43 -10.18
CA LEU A 160 13.99 -21.30 -9.63
C LEU A 160 12.69 -21.13 -10.44
N SER A 161 11.88 -22.19 -10.52
CA SER A 161 10.66 -22.16 -11.36
C SER A 161 9.54 -21.33 -10.72
N TYR A 162 9.50 -21.25 -9.40
CA TYR A 162 8.60 -20.39 -8.62
C TYR A 162 8.96 -20.53 -7.14
N MET A 163 9.36 -19.44 -6.48
CA MET A 163 9.56 -19.46 -5.03
C MET A 163 8.94 -18.25 -4.34
N GLU A 164 8.22 -18.52 -3.26
CA GLU A 164 7.48 -17.52 -2.49
C GLU A 164 8.15 -17.27 -1.14
N LEU A 165 8.47 -16.00 -0.88
CA LEU A 165 9.05 -15.49 0.35
C LEU A 165 8.04 -14.54 0.99
N ARG A 166 7.67 -14.76 2.25
CA ARG A 166 6.72 -13.92 2.96
C ARG A 166 7.42 -13.21 4.11
N SER A 167 7.20 -11.90 4.20
CA SER A 167 7.56 -11.10 5.37
C SER A 167 6.33 -10.36 5.88
N LYS A 168 6.24 -10.20 7.20
CA LYS A 168 5.15 -9.48 7.86
C LYS A 168 5.74 -8.21 8.44
N TYR A 169 5.26 -7.05 8.01
CA TYR A 169 5.70 -5.78 8.56
C TYR A 169 4.76 -5.36 9.69
N ASP A 170 5.34 -5.23 10.88
CA ASP A 170 4.67 -4.62 12.03
C ASP A 170 4.96 -3.12 12.04
N ILE A 171 3.93 -2.35 12.33
CA ILE A 171 4.02 -0.90 12.51
C ILE A 171 4.08 -0.67 14.02
N VAL A 172 5.16 -0.07 14.49
CA VAL A 172 5.36 0.25 15.92
C VAL A 172 4.99 1.71 16.14
N PHE A 173 4.02 1.94 17.04
CA PHE A 173 3.50 3.26 17.42
C PHE A 173 4.45 4.04 18.34
#